data_AF-A0A8H5DJV4-F1
#
_entry.id   AF-A0A8H5DJV4-F1
#
_cell.length_a   1.000
_cell.length_b   1.000
_cell.length_c   1.000
_cell.angle_alpha   90.00
_cell.angle_beta   90.00
_cell.angle_gamma   90.00
#
_symmetry.space_group_name_H-M   'P 1'
#
loop_
_entity.id
_entity.type
_entity.pdbx_description
1 polymer ?
#
loop_
_entity_poly.entity_id
_entity_poly.type
_entity_poly.pdbx_seq_one_letter_code
_entity_poly.pdbx_strand_id
1 'polypeptide(L)'
;MPPNRPCRNRPYLSVGPWIGPIHRPLLYLERAATAASYPLRGIWFFLRNREFWPLFATLIKLGYKDLIAPQRILFLDAPNAVRMLGKPTTDAVYTPWSIIQIVELIVFLPLNLVPVFGTPAFIIITGTRLGKLAHYRWFQIKGFSKIEQKQALRDRAWEYVWFGTVAMILELVPILSLFFLLTTTAGAAQWTAQIESESRSIVQNEPVYQEDPHPDAPPPYTDDFV
;
A
#
# COMPACT_ATOMS: atom_id res chain seq x y z
N MET A 1 20.07 7.11 -11.52
CA MET A 1 19.24 7.86 -10.56
C MET A 1 17.90 8.13 -11.25
N PRO A 2 16.77 7.53 -10.83
CA PRO A 2 15.50 7.85 -11.48
C PRO A 2 15.17 9.32 -11.22
N PRO A 3 14.63 10.04 -12.21
CA PRO A 3 14.31 11.45 -12.06
C PRO A 3 13.31 11.63 -10.91
N ASN A 4 13.58 12.60 -10.04
CA ASN A 4 12.64 13.13 -9.06
C ASN A 4 11.37 13.53 -9.83
N ARG A 5 10.36 12.66 -9.86
CA ARG A 5 9.04 13.08 -10.33
C ARG A 5 8.51 14.00 -9.24
N PRO A 6 8.34 15.32 -9.50
CA PRO A 6 7.66 16.16 -8.53
C PRO A 6 6.31 15.53 -8.23
N CYS A 7 5.98 15.43 -6.95
CA CYS A 7 4.70 14.95 -6.48
C CYS A 7 3.60 15.85 -7.05
N ARG A 8 3.16 15.54 -8.27
CA ARG A 8 1.96 16.12 -8.87
C ARG A 8 0.84 15.76 -7.90
N ASN A 9 0.19 16.79 -7.36
CA ASN A 9 -1.02 16.70 -6.55
C ASN A 9 -1.96 15.69 -7.20
N ARG A 10 -1.93 14.44 -6.73
CA ARG A 10 -2.92 13.47 -7.15
C ARG A 10 -4.17 13.81 -6.36
N PRO A 11 -5.33 13.98 -7.00
CA PRO A 11 -6.59 14.09 -6.29
C PRO A 11 -6.90 12.69 -5.75
N TYR A 12 -6.23 12.31 -4.66
CA TYR A 12 -6.81 11.33 -3.78
C TYR A 12 -8.15 11.95 -3.37
N LEU A 13 -9.24 11.20 -3.51
CA LEU A 13 -10.50 11.54 -2.86
C LEU A 13 -10.24 11.57 -1.35
N SER A 14 -9.69 12.70 -0.91
CA SER A 14 -9.37 13.06 0.45
C SER A 14 -10.70 13.26 1.12
N VAL A 15 -11.22 12.19 1.70
CA VAL A 15 -12.20 12.35 2.76
C VAL A 15 -11.38 12.70 3.99
N GLY A 16 -11.09 14.00 4.12
CA GLY A 16 -10.35 14.52 5.25
C GLY A 16 -11.05 14.08 6.54
N PRO A 17 -10.30 13.62 7.55
CA PRO A 17 -10.92 13.40 8.84
C PRO A 17 -11.34 14.78 9.35
N TRP A 18 -12.62 14.92 9.69
CA TRP A 18 -13.22 16.06 10.42
C TRP A 18 -13.92 17.20 9.65
N ILE A 19 -14.25 17.10 8.35
CA ILE A 19 -14.96 18.21 7.66
C ILE A 19 -15.88 17.72 6.51
N GLY A 20 -17.12 17.31 6.80
CA GLY A 20 -18.14 17.05 5.76
C GLY A 20 -19.24 16.04 6.14
N PRO A 21 -20.44 16.09 5.51
CA PRO A 21 -21.72 15.89 6.19
C PRO A 21 -22.15 14.42 6.35
N ILE A 22 -23.11 14.23 7.25
CA ILE A 22 -23.56 13.01 7.95
C ILE A 22 -24.05 11.85 7.02
N HIS A 23 -23.99 11.98 5.70
CA HIS A 23 -24.57 11.02 4.73
C HIS A 23 -23.57 10.08 4.04
N ARG A 24 -22.39 9.82 4.61
CA ARG A 24 -21.41 8.86 4.03
C ARG A 24 -21.07 7.58 4.81
N PRO A 25 -21.80 7.11 5.85
CA PRO A 25 -21.39 5.91 6.59
C PRO A 25 -21.35 4.66 5.68
N LEU A 26 -22.25 4.57 4.71
CA LEU A 26 -22.32 3.49 3.73
C LEU A 26 -21.06 3.39 2.86
N LEU A 27 -20.54 4.53 2.37
CA LEU A 27 -19.33 4.55 1.55
C LEU A 27 -18.10 4.10 2.35
N TYR A 28 -18.04 4.48 3.63
CA TYR A 28 -16.97 4.01 4.52
C TYR A 28 -17.08 2.51 4.82
N LEU A 29 -18.29 1.99 4.99
CA LEU A 29 -18.54 0.55 5.16
C LEU A 29 -18.16 -0.24 3.92
N GLU A 30 -18.46 0.26 2.72
CA GLU A 30 -18.09 -0.39 1.46
C GLU A 30 -16.57 -0.42 1.27
N ARG A 31 -15.89 0.69 1.52
CA ARG A 31 -14.42 0.77 1.47
C ARG A 31 -13.77 -0.10 2.54
N ALA A 32 -14.33 -0.12 3.75
CA ALA A 32 -13.92 -1.01 4.84
C ALA A 32 -14.08 -2.48 4.45
N ALA A 33 -15.24 -2.87 3.92
CA ALA A 33 -15.51 -4.23 3.50
C ALA A 33 -14.58 -4.66 2.36
N THR A 34 -14.32 -3.75 1.40
CA THR A 34 -13.37 -3.99 0.33
C THR A 34 -11.96 -4.18 0.88
N ALA A 35 -11.52 -3.32 1.80
CA ALA A 35 -10.22 -3.41 2.44
C ALA A 35 -10.06 -4.69 3.27
N ALA A 36 -11.06 -5.01 4.09
CA ALA A 36 -11.18 -6.24 4.88
C ALA A 36 -11.19 -7.51 4.00
N SER A 37 -11.64 -7.41 2.76
CA SER A 37 -11.65 -8.55 1.83
C SER A 37 -10.26 -8.89 1.28
N TYR A 38 -9.28 -7.97 1.28
CA TYR A 38 -7.98 -8.26 0.66
C TYR A 38 -7.19 -9.38 1.33
N PRO A 39 -7.08 -9.47 2.67
CA PRO A 39 -6.42 -10.62 3.30
C PRO A 39 -7.09 -11.94 2.93
N LEU A 40 -8.43 -11.95 2.84
CA LEU A 40 -9.21 -13.13 2.44
C LEU A 40 -8.99 -13.48 0.96
N ARG A 41 -8.95 -12.49 0.07
CA ARG A 41 -8.60 -12.67 -1.35
C ARG A 41 -7.17 -13.18 -1.51
N GLY A 42 -6.27 -12.75 -0.62
CA GLY A 42 -4.91 -13.26 -0.52
C GLY A 42 -4.86 -14.76 -0.27
N ILE A 43 -5.76 -15.31 0.55
CA ILE A 43 -5.90 -16.76 0.78
C ILE A 43 -6.24 -17.46 -0.54
N TRP A 44 -7.27 -16.98 -1.25
CA TRP A 44 -7.66 -17.56 -2.54
C TRP A 44 -6.53 -17.49 -3.57
N PHE A 45 -5.85 -16.35 -3.64
CA PHE A 45 -4.72 -16.17 -4.53
C PHE A 45 -3.57 -17.12 -4.20
N PHE A 46 -3.23 -17.29 -2.92
CA PHE A 46 -2.17 -18.18 -2.46
C PHE A 46 -2.49 -19.65 -2.74
N LEU A 47 -3.73 -20.08 -2.47
CA LEU A 47 -4.19 -21.45 -2.77
C LEU A 47 -4.10 -21.76 -4.27
N ARG A 48 -4.41 -20.78 -5.13
CA ARG A 48 -4.30 -20.94 -6.59
C ARG A 48 -2.87 -20.81 -7.12
N ASN A 49 -1.98 -20.15 -6.38
CA ASN A 49 -0.65 -19.76 -6.84
C ASN A 49 0.42 -20.05 -5.79
N ARG A 50 0.50 -21.32 -5.36
CA ARG A 50 1.39 -21.80 -4.28
C ARG A 50 2.89 -21.57 -4.54
N GLU A 51 3.28 -21.24 -5.77
CA GLU A 51 4.67 -21.02 -6.17
C GLU A 51 5.20 -19.61 -5.88
N PHE A 52 4.35 -18.63 -5.55
CA PHE A 52 4.74 -17.22 -5.40
C PHE A 52 4.72 -16.77 -3.95
N TRP A 53 5.84 -16.97 -3.26
CA TRP A 53 5.96 -16.76 -1.81
C TRP A 53 6.15 -15.29 -1.34
N PRO A 54 6.75 -14.34 -2.10
CA PRO A 54 6.92 -12.95 -1.63
C PRO A 54 5.98 -11.91 -2.29
N LEU A 55 5.68 -10.82 -1.55
CA LEU A 55 4.94 -9.62 -1.98
C LEU A 55 5.32 -9.17 -3.40
N PHE A 56 6.62 -9.06 -3.67
CA PHE A 56 7.10 -8.59 -4.96
C PHE A 56 6.81 -9.54 -6.11
N ALA A 57 6.77 -10.86 -5.85
CA ALA A 57 6.41 -11.82 -6.88
C ALA A 57 4.92 -11.67 -7.25
N THR A 58 4.08 -11.37 -6.25
CA THR A 58 2.65 -11.10 -6.50
C THR A 58 2.45 -9.80 -7.30
N LEU A 59 3.18 -8.72 -7.00
CA LEU A 59 3.15 -7.48 -7.79
C LEU A 59 3.64 -7.69 -9.23
N ILE A 60 4.71 -8.46 -9.43
CA ILE A 60 5.21 -8.82 -10.77
C ILE A 60 4.13 -9.60 -11.54
N LYS A 61 3.48 -10.57 -10.89
CA LYS A 61 2.40 -11.35 -11.49
C LYS A 61 1.20 -10.49 -11.87
N LEU A 62 0.92 -9.45 -11.08
CA LEU A 62 -0.12 -8.47 -11.35
C LEU A 62 0.28 -7.44 -12.42
N GLY A 63 1.49 -7.52 -12.99
CA GLY A 63 1.95 -6.66 -14.09
C GLY A 63 2.64 -5.36 -13.64
N TYR A 64 2.86 -5.17 -12.35
CA TYR A 64 3.45 -3.94 -11.78
C TYR A 64 4.98 -4.01 -11.69
N LYS A 65 5.61 -4.40 -12.79
CA LYS A 65 7.07 -4.62 -12.90
C LYS A 65 7.86 -3.31 -12.75
N ASP A 66 7.33 -2.23 -13.31
CA ASP A 66 7.96 -0.90 -13.33
C ASP A 66 8.15 -0.29 -11.93
N LEU A 67 7.31 -0.68 -10.97
CA LEU A 67 7.42 -0.25 -9.58
C LEU A 67 8.60 -0.92 -8.88
N ILE A 68 8.97 -2.13 -9.30
CA ILE A 68 9.98 -2.95 -8.62
C ILE A 68 11.35 -2.79 -9.28
N ALA A 69 11.39 -2.54 -10.59
CA ALA A 69 12.60 -2.36 -11.38
C ALA A 69 13.62 -1.37 -10.77
N PRO A 70 13.22 -0.23 -10.14
CA PRO A 70 14.17 0.69 -9.55
C PRO A 70 14.85 0.19 -8.27
N GLN A 71 14.27 -0.79 -7.58
CA GLN A 71 14.75 -1.28 -6.28
C GLN A 71 15.42 -2.65 -6.34
N ARG A 72 15.44 -3.28 -7.51
CA ARG A 72 15.98 -4.62 -7.67
C ARG A 72 16.33 -4.86 -9.13
N ILE A 73 17.44 -5.54 -9.36
CA ILE A 73 17.72 -6.16 -10.65
C ILE A 73 16.61 -7.18 -10.96
N LEU A 74 15.85 -6.93 -12.02
CA LEU A 74 14.81 -7.84 -12.52
C LEU A 74 15.36 -8.63 -13.70
N PHE A 75 15.33 -9.96 -13.59
CA PHE A 75 15.71 -10.84 -14.69
C PHE A 75 14.49 -11.11 -15.56
N LEU A 76 14.24 -10.26 -16.57
CA LEU A 76 13.06 -10.34 -17.44
C LEU A 76 12.93 -11.68 -18.19
N ASP A 77 14.04 -12.41 -18.37
CA ASP A 77 14.10 -13.72 -19.02
C ASP A 77 13.81 -14.91 -18.09
N ALA A 78 13.46 -14.65 -16.82
CA ALA A 78 13.20 -15.72 -15.86
C ALA A 78 11.83 -16.37 -16.08
N PRO A 79 11.71 -17.71 -16.00
CA PRO A 79 10.46 -18.43 -16.27
C PRO A 79 9.35 -18.14 -15.25
N ASN A 80 9.70 -17.70 -14.02
CA ASN A 80 8.76 -17.49 -12.92
C ASN A 80 9.01 -16.15 -12.21
N ALA A 81 7.94 -15.46 -11.78
CA ALA A 81 8.00 -14.15 -11.11
C ALA A 81 8.85 -14.11 -9.82
N VAL A 82 9.00 -15.23 -9.11
CA VAL A 82 9.91 -15.30 -7.95
C VAL A 82 11.37 -15.28 -8.39
N ARG A 83 11.70 -16.00 -9.47
CA ARG A 83 13.06 -16.04 -10.03
C ARG A 83 13.42 -14.77 -10.79
N MET A 84 12.40 -14.01 -11.19
CA MET A 84 12.55 -12.66 -11.76
C MET A 84 13.09 -11.66 -10.74
N LEU A 85 12.95 -11.93 -9.43
CA LEU A 85 13.48 -11.09 -8.35
C LEU A 85 14.96 -11.41 -8.10
N GLY A 86 15.87 -10.50 -8.48
CA GLY A 86 17.31 -10.65 -8.22
C GLY A 86 17.74 -10.39 -6.78
N LYS A 87 18.97 -9.90 -6.52
CA LYS A 87 19.40 -9.56 -5.14
C LYS A 87 18.80 -8.21 -4.69
N PRO A 88 18.33 -8.05 -3.43
CA PRO A 88 17.85 -6.76 -2.93
C PRO A 88 18.99 -5.73 -2.97
N THR A 89 18.75 -4.55 -3.56
CA THR A 89 19.77 -3.48 -3.69
C THR A 89 19.64 -2.39 -2.64
N THR A 90 18.70 -2.52 -1.71
CA THR A 90 18.49 -1.55 -0.62
C THR A 90 18.36 -2.33 0.68
N ASP A 91 19.10 -1.89 1.70
CA ASP A 91 19.03 -2.48 3.02
C ASP A 91 17.62 -2.34 3.60
N ALA A 92 17.16 -3.39 4.26
CA ALA A 92 15.93 -3.33 5.02
C ALA A 92 16.17 -2.40 6.21
N VAL A 93 15.76 -1.13 6.10
CA VAL A 93 15.80 -0.18 7.21
C VAL A 93 14.92 -0.72 8.32
N TYR A 94 15.54 -1.26 9.37
CA TYR A 94 14.85 -1.79 10.53
C TYR A 94 14.35 -0.60 11.36
N THR A 95 13.04 -0.32 11.28
CA THR A 95 12.42 0.61 12.22
C THR A 95 12.33 -0.07 13.60
N PRO A 96 12.50 0.66 14.71
CA PRO A 96 12.47 0.10 16.06
C PRO A 96 11.03 -0.24 16.49
N TRP A 97 10.38 -1.13 15.75
CA TRP A 97 8.99 -1.51 15.93
C TRP A 97 8.75 -2.31 17.23
N SER A 98 9.73 -3.15 17.59
CA SER A 98 9.63 -4.04 18.74
C SER A 98 9.46 -3.31 20.08
N ILE A 99 10.05 -2.12 20.26
CA ILE A 99 9.96 -1.38 21.53
C ILE A 99 8.54 -0.82 21.72
N ILE A 100 7.97 -0.25 20.66
CA ILE A 100 6.62 0.31 20.71
C ILE A 100 5.61 -0.82 20.94
N GLN A 101 5.81 -1.99 20.33
CA GLN A 101 4.97 -3.16 20.54
C GLN A 101 5.06 -3.70 21.99
N ILE A 102 6.25 -3.71 22.60
CA ILE A 102 6.43 -4.12 24.00
C ILE A 102 5.74 -3.14 24.95
N VAL A 103 5.90 -1.84 24.75
CA VAL A 103 5.23 -0.81 25.56
C VAL A 103 3.71 -0.92 25.42
N GLU A 104 3.22 -1.08 24.19
CA GLU A 104 1.81 -1.29 23.89
C GLU A 104 1.26 -2.54 24.57
N LEU A 105 2.01 -3.66 24.56
CA LEU A 105 1.65 -4.88 25.27
C LEU A 105 1.56 -4.67 26.78
N ILE A 106 2.52 -3.98 27.39
CA ILE A 106 2.52 -3.68 28.84
C ILE A 106 1.30 -2.83 29.22
N VAL A 107 0.96 -1.82 28.41
CA VAL A 107 -0.19 -0.94 28.64
C VAL A 107 -1.52 -1.66 28.40
N PHE A 108 -1.59 -2.57 27.41
CA PHE A 108 -2.80 -3.34 27.11
C PHE A 108 -2.95 -4.64 27.90
N LEU A 109 -1.91 -5.08 28.61
CA LEU A 109 -1.97 -6.23 29.52
C LEU A 109 -3.09 -6.09 30.57
N PRO A 110 -3.21 -4.98 31.33
CA PRO A 110 -4.33 -4.80 32.26
C PRO A 110 -5.69 -4.65 31.55
N LEU A 111 -5.70 -4.15 30.31
CA LEU A 111 -6.92 -3.95 29.53
C LEU A 111 -7.48 -5.27 28.99
N ASN A 112 -6.62 -6.22 28.58
CA ASN A 112 -7.01 -7.56 28.14
C ASN A 112 -7.63 -8.42 29.27
N LEU A 113 -7.47 -8.01 30.53
CA LEU A 113 -8.11 -8.67 31.67
C LEU A 113 -9.65 -8.50 31.68
N VAL A 114 -10.19 -7.59 30.87
CA VAL A 114 -11.63 -7.41 30.61
C VAL A 114 -11.96 -7.96 29.21
N PRO A 115 -12.39 -9.22 29.07
CA PRO A 115 -12.51 -9.90 27.76
C PRO A 115 -13.49 -9.21 26.80
N VAL A 116 -14.50 -8.53 27.34
CA VAL A 116 -15.58 -7.91 26.57
C VAL A 116 -15.11 -6.67 25.80
N PHE A 117 -14.19 -5.89 26.36
CA PHE A 117 -13.74 -4.62 25.77
C PHE A 117 -12.26 -4.61 25.42
N GLY A 118 -11.43 -5.29 26.20
CA GLY A 118 -10.00 -5.33 26.00
C GLY A 118 -9.58 -6.05 24.75
N THR A 119 -10.11 -7.26 24.53
CA THR A 119 -9.74 -8.08 23.37
C THR A 119 -10.13 -7.42 22.03
N PRO A 120 -11.36 -6.91 21.84
CA PRO A 120 -11.69 -6.19 20.61
C PRO A 120 -10.85 -4.91 20.41
N ALA A 121 -10.63 -4.14 21.47
CA ALA A 121 -9.82 -2.91 21.38
C ALA A 121 -8.36 -3.23 21.01
N PHE A 122 -7.76 -4.24 21.63
CA PHE A 122 -6.41 -4.69 21.33
C PHE A 122 -6.27 -5.11 19.86
N ILE A 123 -7.19 -5.95 19.37
CA ILE A 123 -7.19 -6.41 17.97
C ILE A 123 -7.28 -5.23 17.01
N ILE A 124 -8.19 -4.27 17.24
CA ILE A 124 -8.36 -3.11 16.35
C ILE A 124 -7.14 -2.18 16.39
N ILE A 125 -6.61 -1.89 17.58
CA ILE A 125 -5.48 -0.97 17.74
C ILE A 125 -4.21 -1.56 17.12
N THR A 126 -3.89 -2.81 17.45
CA THR A 126 -2.72 -3.50 16.90
C THR A 126 -2.91 -3.77 15.40
N GLY A 127 -4.13 -4.15 14.97
CA GLY A 127 -4.48 -4.32 13.57
C GLY A 127 -4.25 -3.06 12.75
N THR A 128 -4.69 -1.90 13.25
CA THR A 128 -4.44 -0.61 12.58
C THR A 128 -2.95 -0.36 12.33
N ARG A 129 -2.07 -0.77 13.25
CA ARG A 129 -0.62 -0.64 13.07
C ARG A 129 -0.12 -1.60 12.00
N LEU A 130 -0.54 -2.86 12.06
CA LEU A 130 -0.17 -3.88 11.09
C LEU A 130 -0.61 -3.50 9.67
N GLY A 131 -1.81 -2.94 9.51
CA GLY A 131 -2.32 -2.46 8.23
C GLY A 131 -1.47 -1.33 7.65
N LYS A 132 -1.05 -0.35 8.48
CA LYS A 132 -0.13 0.71 8.05
C LYS A 132 1.23 0.16 7.62
N LEU A 133 1.72 -0.87 8.32
CA LEU A 133 2.99 -1.52 7.99
C LEU A 133 2.96 -2.26 6.66
N ALA A 134 1.82 -2.87 6.30
CA ALA A 134 1.69 -3.61 5.05
C ALA A 134 2.03 -2.77 3.80
N HIS A 135 1.81 -1.46 3.86
CA HIS A 135 2.12 -0.52 2.76
C HIS A 135 3.40 0.29 2.97
N TYR A 136 4.07 0.15 4.11
CA TYR A 136 5.30 0.89 4.42
C TYR A 136 6.37 0.72 3.34
N ARG A 137 6.56 -0.52 2.88
CA ARG A 137 7.53 -0.84 1.82
C ARG A 137 7.13 -0.24 0.47
N TRP A 138 5.84 -0.21 0.16
CA TRP A 138 5.34 0.42 -1.06
C TRP A 138 5.57 1.94 -1.05
N PHE A 139 5.37 2.60 0.09
CA PHE A 139 5.68 4.02 0.22
C PHE A 139 7.17 4.35 0.01
N GLN A 140 8.07 3.47 0.47
CA GLN A 140 9.50 3.59 0.18
C GLN A 140 9.80 3.46 -1.32
N ILE A 141 9.10 2.56 -2.04
CA ILE A 141 9.21 2.40 -3.50
C ILE A 141 8.80 3.67 -4.24
N LYS A 142 7.72 4.32 -3.79
CA LYS A 142 7.24 5.56 -4.39
C LYS A 142 8.10 6.77 -4.05
N GLY A 143 9.04 6.64 -3.11
CA GLY A 143 9.91 7.73 -2.67
C GLY A 143 9.19 8.80 -1.84
N PHE A 144 8.06 8.47 -1.20
CA PHE A 144 7.31 9.45 -0.41
C PHE A 144 8.09 9.92 0.81
N SER A 145 8.05 11.23 1.07
CA SER A 145 8.54 11.82 2.31
C SER A 145 7.70 11.39 3.52
N LYS A 146 8.24 11.46 4.74
CA LYS A 146 7.51 11.07 5.96
C LYS A 146 6.19 11.82 6.15
N ILE A 147 6.12 13.08 5.67
CA ILE A 147 4.93 13.92 5.74
C ILE A 147 3.86 13.42 4.77
N GLU A 148 4.24 13.16 3.52
CA GLU A 148 3.34 12.61 2.49
C GLU A 148 2.83 11.22 2.87
N GLN A 149 3.70 10.36 3.43
CA GLN A 149 3.29 9.06 3.96
C GLN A 149 2.22 9.21 5.03
N LYS A 150 2.39 10.12 5.99
CA LYS A 150 1.41 10.37 7.04
C LYS A 150 0.09 10.89 6.49
N GLN A 151 0.13 11.72 5.45
CA GLN A 151 -1.07 12.22 4.77
C GLN A 151 -1.80 11.09 4.04
N ALA A 152 -1.10 10.33 3.19
CA ALA A 152 -1.69 9.18 2.48
C ALA A 152 -2.27 8.11 3.42
N LEU A 153 -1.62 7.88 4.58
CA LEU A 153 -2.11 6.98 5.62
C LEU A 153 -3.37 7.51 6.32
N ARG A 154 -3.49 8.83 6.51
CA ARG A 154 -4.68 9.46 7.10
C ARG A 154 -5.88 9.38 6.16
N ASP A 155 -5.67 9.61 4.88
CA ASP A 155 -6.76 9.69 3.89
C ASP A 155 -7.44 8.33 3.67
N ARG A 156 -6.75 7.22 3.97
CA ARG A 156 -7.29 5.85 3.92
C ARG A 156 -7.23 5.15 5.27
N ALA A 157 -7.22 5.91 6.37
CA ALA A 157 -7.05 5.35 7.72
C ALA A 157 -8.03 4.20 7.99
N TRP A 158 -9.28 4.34 7.53
CA TRP A 158 -10.32 3.32 7.72
C TRP A 158 -10.05 2.01 6.96
N GLU A 159 -9.52 2.09 5.75
CA GLU A 159 -9.13 0.90 4.97
C GLU A 159 -7.97 0.17 5.66
N TYR A 160 -6.98 0.92 6.17
CA TYR A 160 -5.86 0.33 6.92
C TYR A 160 -6.28 -0.30 8.25
N VAL A 161 -7.23 0.32 8.97
CA VAL A 161 -7.82 -0.24 10.19
C VAL A 161 -8.45 -1.60 9.87
N TRP A 162 -9.35 -1.66 8.89
CA TRP A 162 -10.09 -2.88 8.59
C TRP A 162 -9.25 -3.98 7.95
N PHE A 163 -8.35 -3.62 7.02
CA PHE A 163 -7.38 -4.56 6.46
C PHE A 163 -6.53 -5.20 7.57
N GLY A 164 -6.01 -4.38 8.48
CA GLY A 164 -5.15 -4.84 9.56
C GLY A 164 -5.89 -5.60 10.66
N THR A 165 -7.14 -5.23 10.96
CA THR A 165 -8.00 -5.97 11.90
C THR A 165 -8.26 -7.39 11.39
N VAL A 166 -8.61 -7.55 10.11
CA VAL A 166 -8.81 -8.89 9.52
C VAL A 166 -7.51 -9.68 9.52
N ALA A 167 -6.40 -9.06 9.16
CA ALA A 167 -5.08 -9.69 9.20
C ALA A 167 -4.74 -10.20 10.62
N MET A 168 -4.95 -9.38 11.66
CA MET A 168 -4.73 -9.79 13.05
C MET A 168 -5.64 -10.93 13.49
N ILE A 169 -6.91 -10.94 13.06
CA ILE A 169 -7.83 -12.04 13.35
C ILE A 169 -7.36 -13.34 12.70
N LEU A 170 -6.88 -13.27 11.45
CA LEU A 170 -6.34 -14.44 10.75
C LEU A 170 -5.07 -14.96 11.45
N GLU A 171 -4.19 -14.08 11.89
CA GLU A 171 -2.95 -14.42 12.60
C GLU A 171 -3.17 -14.94 14.03
N LEU A 172 -4.39 -14.83 14.57
CA LEU A 172 -4.75 -15.31 15.90
C LEU A 172 -4.60 -16.84 16.05
N VAL A 173 -4.58 -17.59 14.93
CA VAL A 173 -4.33 -19.04 14.91
C VAL A 173 -2.82 -19.31 14.81
N PRO A 174 -2.12 -19.70 15.89
CA PRO A 174 -0.66 -19.73 15.91
C PRO A 174 -0.04 -20.71 14.90
N ILE A 175 -0.70 -21.86 14.69
CA ILE A 175 -0.27 -22.91 13.76
C ILE A 175 -0.33 -22.43 12.30
N LEU A 176 -1.29 -21.57 11.98
CA LEU A 176 -1.50 -21.04 10.64
C LEU A 176 -0.96 -19.61 10.47
N SER A 177 -0.36 -19.03 11.50
CA SER A 177 0.11 -17.64 11.50
C SER A 177 1.07 -17.34 10.35
N LEU A 178 2.03 -18.22 10.07
CA LEU A 178 2.96 -18.06 8.95
C LEU A 178 2.22 -18.11 7.60
N PHE A 179 1.26 -19.01 7.44
CA PHE A 179 0.43 -19.08 6.24
C PHE A 179 -0.38 -17.78 6.08
N PHE A 180 -1.03 -17.32 7.15
CA PHE A 180 -1.85 -16.12 7.12
C PHE A 180 -1.05 -14.83 6.92
N LEU A 181 0.16 -14.76 7.45
CA LEU A 181 1.11 -13.67 7.18
C LEU A 181 1.41 -13.57 5.67
N LEU A 182 1.64 -14.71 5.01
CA LEU A 182 1.89 -14.75 3.57
C LEU A 182 0.65 -14.35 2.77
N THR A 183 -0.54 -14.83 3.15
CA THR A 183 -1.79 -14.46 2.47
C THR A 183 -2.14 -12.98 2.67
N THR A 184 -1.90 -12.43 3.87
CA THR A 184 -2.06 -11.00 4.16
C THR A 184 -1.08 -10.16 3.32
N THR A 185 0.16 -10.62 3.19
CA THR A 185 1.16 -9.97 2.34
C THR A 185 0.76 -9.98 0.86
N ALA A 186 0.21 -11.09 0.36
CA ALA A 186 -0.34 -11.18 -0.99
C ALA A 186 -1.58 -10.27 -1.17
N GLY A 187 -2.46 -10.22 -0.16
CA GLY A 187 -3.61 -9.30 -0.12
C GLY A 187 -3.18 -7.83 -0.17
N ALA A 188 -2.14 -7.46 0.57
CA ALA A 188 -1.55 -6.11 0.52
C ALA A 188 -0.97 -5.79 -0.87
N ALA A 189 -0.33 -6.76 -1.53
CA ALA A 189 0.15 -6.59 -2.89
C ALA A 189 -0.99 -6.40 -3.90
N GLN A 190 -2.09 -7.14 -3.76
CA GLN A 190 -3.27 -6.94 -4.60
C GLN A 190 -3.91 -5.57 -4.36
N TRP A 191 -3.97 -5.13 -3.10
CA TRP A 191 -4.48 -3.80 -2.76
C TRP A 191 -3.60 -2.69 -3.35
N THR A 192 -2.27 -2.75 -3.17
CA THR A 192 -1.33 -1.78 -3.77
C THR A 192 -1.43 -1.74 -5.30
N ALA A 193 -1.57 -2.90 -5.95
CA ALA A 193 -1.81 -2.98 -7.39
C ALA A 193 -3.10 -2.23 -7.78
N GLN A 194 -4.19 -2.45 -7.05
CA GLN A 194 -5.46 -1.76 -7.31
C GLN A 194 -5.37 -0.25 -7.09
N ILE A 195 -4.72 0.20 -6.02
CA ILE A 195 -4.45 1.63 -5.76
C ILE A 195 -3.69 2.24 -6.92
N GLU A 196 -2.68 1.54 -7.46
CA GLU A 196 -1.91 2.03 -8.58
C GLU A 196 -2.74 2.06 -9.89
N SER A 197 -3.56 1.05 -10.17
CA SER A 197 -4.44 1.08 -11.35
C SER A 197 -5.41 2.26 -11.33
N GLU A 198 -6.06 2.49 -10.19
CA GLU A 198 -6.99 3.61 -10.00
C GLU A 198 -6.25 4.95 -10.18
N SER A 199 -5.03 5.03 -9.64
CA SER A 199 -4.19 6.22 -9.79
C SER A 199 -3.73 6.44 -11.25
N ARG A 200 -3.56 5.38 -12.05
CA ARG A 200 -3.22 5.47 -13.48
C ARG A 200 -4.43 5.88 -14.33
N SER A 201 -5.62 5.34 -14.05
CA SER A 201 -6.84 5.71 -14.77
C SER A 201 -7.24 7.17 -14.56
N ILE A 202 -7.04 7.71 -13.35
CA ILE A 202 -7.31 9.14 -13.08
C ILE A 202 -6.39 10.04 -13.91
N VAL A 203 -5.09 9.72 -13.99
CA VAL A 203 -4.13 10.51 -14.80
C VAL A 203 -4.46 10.45 -16.29
N GLN A 204 -4.92 9.30 -16.78
CA GLN A 204 -5.32 9.14 -18.19
C GLN A 204 -6.60 9.93 -18.52
N ASN A 205 -7.47 10.13 -17.53
CA ASN A 205 -8.73 10.87 -17.69
C ASN A 205 -8.62 12.36 -17.31
N GLU A 206 -7.44 12.87 -16.93
CA GLU A 206 -7.26 14.31 -16.81
C GLU A 206 -7.30 14.94 -18.21
N PRO A 207 -8.15 15.97 -18.44
CA PRO A 207 -8.11 16.71 -19.69
C PRO A 207 -6.71 17.32 -19.80
N VAL A 208 -6.02 17.02 -20.90
CA VAL A 208 -4.81 17.72 -21.28
C VAL A 208 -5.19 19.19 -21.37
N TYR A 209 -4.81 19.99 -20.38
CA TYR A 209 -4.75 21.43 -20.55
C TYR A 209 -3.68 21.66 -21.61
N GLN A 210 -4.14 21.79 -22.85
CA GLN A 210 -3.34 22.32 -23.93
C GLN A 210 -2.95 23.72 -23.49
N GLU A 211 -1.67 23.93 -23.17
CA GLU A 211 -1.11 25.28 -23.10
C GLU A 211 -1.30 25.87 -24.50
N ASP A 212 -2.37 26.64 -24.69
CA ASP A 212 -2.52 27.46 -25.87
C ASP A 212 -1.26 28.32 -25.98
N PRO A 213 -0.57 28.34 -27.13
CA PRO A 213 0.62 29.16 -27.32
C PRO A 213 0.30 30.60 -26.92
N HIS A 214 1.00 31.11 -25.90
CA HIS A 214 0.91 32.52 -25.53
C HIS A 214 1.18 33.35 -26.79
N PRO A 215 0.31 34.30 -27.19
CA PRO A 215 0.43 35.05 -28.44
C PRO A 215 1.76 35.80 -28.63
N ASP A 216 2.59 35.87 -27.59
CA ASP A 216 3.81 36.67 -27.52
C ASP A 216 5.08 35.80 -27.44
N ALA A 217 4.97 34.47 -27.57
CA ALA A 217 6.14 33.60 -27.62
C ALA A 217 6.90 33.82 -28.94
N PRO A 218 8.19 34.21 -28.92
CA PRO A 218 8.97 34.35 -30.14
C PRO A 218 9.04 32.99 -30.87
N PRO A 219 9.03 33.00 -32.22
CA PRO A 219 9.06 31.77 -32.99
C PRO A 219 10.28 30.91 -32.63
N PRO A 220 10.15 29.57 -32.70
CA PRO A 220 11.26 28.66 -32.44
C PRO A 220 12.45 29.01 -33.33
N TYR A 221 13.63 29.18 -32.73
CA TYR A 221 14.87 29.41 -33.46
C TYR A 221 15.26 28.14 -34.24
N THR A 222 15.17 28.20 -35.56
CA THR A 222 15.64 27.15 -36.47
C THR A 222 17.07 27.47 -36.90
N ASP A 223 18.03 26.67 -36.43
CA ASP A 223 19.38 26.64 -37.00
C ASP A 223 19.34 25.87 -38.32
N ASP A 224 19.02 26.58 -39.40
CA ASP A 224 19.18 26.05 -40.75
C ASP A 224 20.67 26.09 -41.12
N PHE A 225 21.35 24.95 -40.99
CA PHE A 225 22.72 24.79 -41.48
C PHE A 225 22.70 24.77 -43.02
N VAL A 226 23.17 25.86 -43.63
CA VAL A 226 23.47 25.96 -45.07
C VAL A 226 24.89 25.47 -45.34
#